data_AF-A0A4Q3C4Q1-F1
#
_entry.id   AF-A0A4Q3C4Q1-F1
#
_cell.length_a   1.000
_cell.length_b   1.000
_cell.length_c   1.000
_cell.angle_alpha   90.00
_cell.angle_beta   90.00
_cell.angle_gamma   90.00
#
_symmetry.space_group_name_H-M   'P 1'
#
loop_
_entity.id
_entity.type
_entity.pdbx_description
1 polymer ?
#
loop_
_entity_poly.entity_id
_entity_poly.type
_entity_poly.pdbx_seq_one_letter_code
_entity_poly.pdbx_strand_id
1 'polypeptide(L)' 'MILPSAAEAPEARIESMETETRVRAAMKDLPEEQLLLLRLAFYEGLSHREIADKLDVPLGTVKSRIRLAFGKMKARLDND' A
#
# COMPACT_ATOMS: atom_id res chain seq x y z
N MET A 1 -34.60 -16.70 2.71
CA MET A 1 -33.59 -16.58 1.63
C MET A 1 -32.48 -15.71 2.19
N ILE A 2 -31.27 -16.27 2.36
CA ILE A 2 -30.10 -15.48 2.78
C ILE A 2 -29.61 -14.78 1.53
N LEU A 3 -29.80 -13.47 1.46
CA LEU A 3 -29.18 -12.65 0.43
C LEU A 3 -27.70 -12.48 0.80
N PRO A 4 -26.76 -12.69 -0.13
CA PRO A 4 -25.37 -12.36 0.12
C PRO A 4 -25.26 -10.89 0.52
N SER A 5 -24.33 -10.60 1.43
CA SER A 5 -23.99 -9.22 1.75
C SER A 5 -23.58 -8.50 0.45
N ALA A 6 -23.81 -7.18 0.36
CA ALA A 6 -23.39 -6.39 -0.81
C ALA A 6 -21.89 -6.58 -1.14
N ALA A 7 -21.06 -6.88 -0.14
CA ALA A 7 -19.64 -7.19 -0.30
C ALA A 7 -19.34 -8.61 -0.87
N GLU A 8 -20.32 -9.51 -0.87
CA GLU A 8 -20.19 -10.89 -1.36
C GLU A 8 -20.77 -11.10 -2.77
N ALA A 9 -21.44 -10.08 -3.31
CA ALA A 9 -21.99 -10.11 -4.66
C ALA A 9 -20.88 -10.36 -5.71
N PRO A 10 -21.16 -11.13 -6.79
CA PRO A 10 -20.16 -11.44 -7.82
C PRO A 10 -19.50 -10.20 -8.41
N GLU A 11 -20.27 -9.14 -8.66
CA GLU A 11 -19.81 -7.86 -9.18
C GLU A 11 -18.81 -7.17 -8.23
N ALA A 12 -19.16 -7.07 -6.95
CA ALA A 12 -18.28 -6.51 -5.91
C ALA A 12 -16.99 -7.33 -5.74
N ARG A 13 -17.08 -8.66 -5.89
CA ARG A 13 -15.89 -9.53 -5.89
C ARG A 13 -14.97 -9.24 -7.08
N ILE A 14 -15.52 -9.11 -8.28
CA ILE A 14 -14.74 -8.79 -9.48
C ILE A 14 -14.02 -7.44 -9.31
N GLU A 15 -14.74 -6.40 -8.88
CA GLU A 15 -14.18 -5.07 -8.62
C GLU A 15 -13.06 -5.11 -7.57
N SER A 16 -13.23 -5.90 -6.50
CA SER A 16 -12.22 -6.07 -5.46
C SER A 16 -10.95 -6.75 -6.00
N MET A 17 -11.10 -7.76 -6.86
CA MET A 17 -9.97 -8.49 -7.48
C MET A 17 -9.20 -7.61 -8.47
N GLU A 18 -9.92 -6.80 -9.26
CA GLU A 18 -9.30 -5.82 -10.16
C GLU A 18 -8.52 -4.75 -9.38
N THR A 19 -9.12 -4.24 -8.30
CA THR A 19 -8.46 -3.28 -7.40
C THR A 19 -7.21 -3.89 -6.77
N GLU A 20 -7.29 -5.11 -6.25
CA GLU A 20 -6.14 -5.81 -5.67
C GLU A 20 -5.02 -6.00 -6.70
N THR A 21 -5.38 -6.37 -7.94
CA THR A 21 -4.42 -6.57 -9.03
C THR A 21 -3.68 -5.28 -9.37
N ARG A 22 -4.40 -4.16 -9.47
CA ARG A 22 -3.83 -2.83 -9.75
C ARG A 22 -2.93 -2.34 -8.62
N VAL A 23 -3.37 -2.48 -7.37
CA VAL A 23 -2.54 -2.12 -6.19
C VAL A 23 -1.27 -2.95 -6.14
N ARG A 24 -1.37 -4.27 -6.39
CA ARG A 24 -0.22 -5.17 -6.42
C ARG A 24 0.76 -4.82 -7.54
N ALA A 25 0.27 -4.43 -8.71
CA ALA A 25 1.11 -3.93 -9.79
C ALA A 25 1.82 -2.63 -9.40
N ALA A 26 1.09 -1.65 -8.86
CA ALA A 26 1.66 -0.39 -8.40
C ALA A 26 2.73 -0.56 -7.31
N MET A 27 2.56 -1.53 -6.41
CA MET A 27 3.57 -1.87 -5.40
C MET A 27 4.84 -2.48 -6.00
N LYS A 28 4.76 -3.23 -7.10
CA LYS A 28 5.94 -3.81 -7.77
C LYS A 28 6.84 -2.76 -8.42
N ASP A 29 6.28 -1.62 -8.80
CA ASP A 29 7.02 -0.51 -9.41
C ASP A 29 7.74 0.37 -8.36
N LEU A 30 7.54 0.10 -7.07
CA LEU A 30 8.21 0.84 -6.00
C LEU A 30 9.66 0.37 -5.84
N PRO A 31 10.60 1.31 -5.61
CA PRO A 31 11.93 0.96 -5.11
C PRO A 31 11.83 0.12 -3.83
N GLU A 32 12.75 -0.82 -3.65
CA GLU A 32 12.74 -1.75 -2.51
C GLU A 32 12.67 -1.03 -1.15
N GLU A 33 13.40 0.08 -1.00
CA GLU A 33 13.37 0.88 0.24
C GLU A 33 11.97 1.46 0.53
N GLN A 34 11.22 1.85 -0.50
CA GLN A 34 9.87 2.37 -0.34
C GLN A 34 8.88 1.24 0.00
N LEU A 35 9.02 0.10 -0.67
CA LEU A 35 8.22 -1.09 -0.39
C LEU A 35 8.45 -1.62 1.03
N LEU A 36 9.71 -1.65 1.49
CA LEU A 36 10.06 -2.03 2.86
C LEU A 36 9.38 -1.14 3.89
N LEU A 37 9.39 0.18 3.70
CA LEU A 37 8.75 1.12 4.63
C LEU A 37 7.23 0.92 4.70
N LEU A 38 6.58 0.68 3.55
CA LEU A 38 5.15 0.35 3.53
C LEU A 38 4.88 -0.99 4.24
N ARG A 39 5.77 -1.97 4.08
CA ARG A 39 5.65 -3.25 4.78
C ARG A 39 5.68 -3.08 6.29
N LEU A 40 6.67 -2.34 6.78
CA LEU A 40 6.82 -2.07 8.21
C LEU A 40 5.63 -1.28 8.77
N ALA A 41 5.10 -0.31 8.02
CA ALA A 41 3.99 0.51 8.46
C ALA A 41 2.65 -0.25 8.48
N PHE A 42 2.34 -1.00 7.41
CA PHE A 42 1.01 -1.58 7.20
C PHE A 42 0.89 -3.05 7.58
N TYR A 43 1.98 -3.82 7.50
CA TYR A 43 1.97 -5.24 7.85
C TYR A 43 2.54 -5.49 9.24
N GLU A 44 3.57 -4.75 9.66
CA GLU A 44 4.12 -4.84 11.02
C GLU A 44 3.49 -3.82 11.98
N GLY A 45 2.69 -2.86 11.47
CA GLY A 45 1.99 -1.88 12.30
C GLY A 45 2.89 -0.85 12.97
N LEU A 46 4.13 -0.70 12.52
CA LEU A 46 5.09 0.22 13.13
C LEU A 46 4.78 1.67 12.76
N SER A 47 4.87 2.57 13.74
CA SER A 47 4.85 4.00 13.51
C SER A 47 6.08 4.47 12.74
N HIS A 48 6.00 5.63 12.09
CA HIS A 48 7.15 6.20 11.37
C HIS A 48 8.38 6.42 12.27
N ARG A 49 8.19 6.63 13.59
CA ARG A 49 9.29 6.77 14.55
C ARG A 49 9.92 5.41 14.85
N GLU A 50 9.13 4.39 15.13
CA GLU A 50 9.63 3.02 15.33
C GLU A 50 10.37 2.49 14.10
N ILE A 51 9.89 2.83 12.90
CA ILE A 51 10.59 2.51 11.64
C ILE A 51 11.94 3.24 11.55
N ALA A 52 11.99 4.52 11.90
CA ALA A 52 13.21 5.31 11.90
C ALA A 52 14.26 4.71 12.84
N ASP A 53 13.83 4.35 14.05
CA ASP A 53 14.68 3.73 15.07
C ASP A 53 15.12 2.32 14.64
N LYS A 54 14.22 1.51 14.06
CA LYS A 54 14.51 0.15 13.58
C LYS A 54 15.53 0.11 12.43
N LEU A 55 15.47 1.09 11.54
CA LEU A 55 16.31 1.15 10.35
C LEU A 55 17.55 2.05 10.52
N ASP A 56 17.71 2.69 11.69
CA ASP A 56 18.76 3.67 11.98
C ASP A 56 18.85 4.78 10.91
N VAL A 57 17.69 5.39 10.60
CA VAL A 57 17.59 6.49 9.63
C VAL A 57 16.81 7.67 10.22
N PRO A 58 17.04 8.90 9.75
CA PRO A 58 16.26 10.05 10.22
C PRO A 58 14.75 9.89 9.98
N LEU A 59 13.92 10.30 10.94
CA LEU A 59 12.46 10.32 10.80
C LEU A 59 11.98 11.09 9.55
N GLY A 60 12.71 12.13 9.16
CA GLY A 60 12.45 12.87 7.92
C GLY A 60 12.59 12.01 6.67
N THR A 61 13.57 11.10 6.64
CA THR A 61 13.82 10.14 5.55
C THR A 61 12.69 9.12 5.44
N VAL A 62 12.21 8.60 6.58
CA VAL A 62 11.04 7.70 6.59
C VAL A 62 9.81 8.39 6.00
N LYS A 63 9.49 9.59 6.50
CA LYS A 63 8.32 10.36 6.03
C LYS A 63 8.42 10.71 4.54
N SER A 64 9.59 11.15 4.07
CA SER A 64 9.77 11.53 2.67
C SER A 64 9.67 10.33 1.74
N ARG A 65 10.28 9.19 2.08
CA ARG A 65 10.20 7.96 1.29
C ARG A 65 8.77 7.39 1.24
N ILE A 66 8.04 7.38 2.36
CA ILE A 66 6.62 6.97 2.38
C ILE A 66 5.76 7.90 1.52
N ARG A 67 5.97 9.22 1.60
CA ARG A 67 5.27 10.18 0.74
C ARG A 67 5.54 9.91 -0.75
N LEU A 68 6.79 9.66 -1.12
CA LEU A 68 7.16 9.33 -2.50
C LEU A 68 6.53 8.00 -2.96
N ALA A 69 6.48 7.00 -2.08
CA ALA A 69 5.82 5.72 -2.36
C ALA A 69 4.34 5.92 -2.72
N PHE A 70 3.60 6.65 -1.89
CA PHE A 70 2.19 6.97 -2.17
C PHE A 70 2.00 7.80 -3.42
N GLY A 71 2.89 8.77 -3.69
CA GLY A 71 2.86 9.55 -4.92
C GLY A 71 2.99 8.68 -6.17
N LYS A 72 3.91 7.70 -6.14
CA LYS A 72 4.09 6.72 -7.23
C LYS A 72 2.88 5.80 -7.38
N MET A 73 2.38 5.25 -6.27
CA MET A 73 1.20 4.39 -6.31
C MET A 73 -0.01 5.14 -6.88
N LYS A 74 -0.26 6.37 -6.43
CA LYS A 74 -1.32 7.21 -6.96
C LYS A 74 -1.15 7.46 -8.46
N ALA A 75 0.05 7.85 -8.90
CA ALA A 75 0.30 8.07 -10.32
C ALA A 75 0.10 6.80 -11.16
N ARG A 76 0.44 5.62 -10.63
CA ARG A 76 0.21 4.36 -11.35
C ARG A 76 -1.28 3.99 -11.43
N LEU A 77 -2.01 4.18 -10.33
CA LEU A 77 -3.43 3.85 -10.25
C LEU A 77 -4.31 4.84 -11.05
N ASP A 78 -3.93 6.11 -11.13
CA ASP A 78 -4.66 7.12 -11.91
C ASP A 78 -4.44 6.98 -13.43
N ASN A 79 -3.38 6.28 -13.87
CA ASN A 79 -2.99 6.11 -15.28
C ASN A 79 -3.41 4.77 -15.91
N ASP A 80 -4.20 3.95 -15.21
CA ASP A 80 -4.85 2.73 -15.71
C ASP A 80 -6.36 3.01 -15.92
#